data_AF-A0A6N7W8U3-F1
#
_entry.id   AF-A0A6N7W8U3-F1
#
_cell.length_a   1.000
_cell.length_b   1.000
_cell.length_c   1.000
_cell.angle_alpha   90.00
_cell.angle_beta   90.00
_cell.angle_gamma   90.00
#
_symmetry.space_group_name_H-M   'P 1'
#
loop_
_entity.id
_entity.type
_entity.pdbx_description
1 polymer ?
#
loop_
_entity_poly.entity_id
_entity_poly.type
_entity_poly.pdbx_seq_one_letter_code
_entity_poly.pdbx_strand_id
1 'polypeptide(L)'
;MQESHKQSEDSNINTSVLSVPTPVPASENAVSCPHHKHTPRTPEATHQLQNRLNRMIGQLNGIKKMLDDNRYCGDILTQIAAVESALQSFGYIILQDHLETCVVEEIQNGNTEILEEAIDLIKKLK
;
A
#
# COMPACT_ATOMS: atom_id res chain seq x y z
N MET A 1 28.06 -48.35 -32.90
CA MET A 1 27.32 -49.29 -32.03
C MET A 1 26.97 -48.54 -30.75
N GLN A 2 25.67 -48.46 -30.49
CA GLN A 2 24.96 -48.24 -29.21
C GLN A 2 24.91 -46.84 -28.57
N GLU A 3 23.65 -46.35 -28.56
CA GLU A 3 23.01 -45.30 -27.75
C GLU A 3 23.01 -45.59 -26.25
N SER A 4 22.78 -44.55 -25.43
CA SER A 4 21.89 -44.49 -24.25
C SER A 4 21.95 -43.06 -23.65
N HIS A 5 21.01 -42.15 -23.94
CA HIS A 5 19.83 -41.82 -23.11
C HIS A 5 20.03 -41.80 -21.58
N LYS A 6 19.97 -40.61 -20.94
CA LYS A 6 19.11 -40.26 -19.76
C LYS A 6 19.30 -38.78 -19.38
N GLN A 7 18.34 -37.90 -19.70
CA GLN A 7 17.37 -37.24 -18.81
C GLN A 7 17.90 -36.18 -17.84
N SER A 8 17.57 -34.94 -18.22
CA SER A 8 17.10 -33.78 -17.46
C SER A 8 16.69 -33.98 -15.99
N GLU A 9 17.11 -33.02 -15.15
CA GLU A 9 16.42 -32.64 -13.91
C GLU A 9 16.44 -31.10 -13.80
N ASP A 10 15.35 -30.48 -14.27
CA ASP A 10 15.07 -29.06 -14.08
C ASP A 10 14.60 -28.84 -12.63
N SER A 11 15.34 -28.02 -11.89
CA SER A 11 15.00 -27.64 -10.52
C SER A 11 13.82 -26.66 -10.51
N ASN A 12 12.68 -27.20 -10.10
CA ASN A 12 11.39 -26.63 -9.76
C ASN A 12 11.46 -25.33 -8.93
N ILE A 13 11.27 -24.16 -9.56
CA ILE A 13 10.92 -22.92 -8.86
C ILE A 13 9.41 -22.91 -8.65
N ASN A 14 8.99 -23.15 -7.41
CA ASN A 14 7.61 -22.97 -6.97
C ASN A 14 7.27 -21.48 -6.91
N THR A 15 6.95 -20.88 -8.05
CA THR A 15 6.29 -19.58 -8.12
C THR A 15 4.81 -19.80 -7.83
N SER A 16 4.47 -19.75 -6.54
CA SER A 16 3.08 -19.65 -6.09
C SER A 16 2.54 -18.30 -6.57
N VAL A 17 1.98 -18.30 -7.77
CA VAL A 17 1.22 -17.19 -8.34
C VAL A 17 0.16 -16.76 -7.34
N LEU A 18 0.22 -15.50 -6.90
CA LEU A 18 -0.90 -14.85 -6.23
C LEU A 18 -2.06 -14.86 -7.23
N SER A 19 -3.07 -15.67 -6.97
CA SER A 19 -4.33 -15.65 -7.72
C SER A 19 -4.94 -14.26 -7.57
N VAL A 20 -4.79 -13.43 -8.60
CA VAL A 20 -5.49 -12.15 -8.69
C VAL A 20 -6.99 -12.45 -8.72
N PRO A 21 -7.80 -11.84 -7.84
CA PRO A 21 -9.24 -12.04 -7.89
C PRO A 21 -9.79 -11.57 -9.24
N THR A 22 -10.59 -12.41 -9.88
CA THR A 22 -11.32 -12.10 -11.12
C THR A 22 -12.10 -10.79 -11.03
N PRO A 23 -12.21 -10.03 -12.13
CA PRO A 23 -12.89 -8.75 -12.15
C PRO A 23 -14.35 -8.92 -11.72
N VAL A 24 -14.74 -8.18 -10.68
CA VAL A 24 -16.13 -8.12 -10.21
C VAL A 24 -16.95 -7.39 -11.28
N PRO A 25 -18.11 -7.93 -11.72
CA PRO A 25 -18.93 -7.28 -12.73
C PRO A 25 -19.40 -5.92 -12.21
N ALA A 26 -19.20 -4.89 -13.04
CA ALA A 26 -19.53 -3.50 -12.74
C ALA A 26 -21.01 -3.37 -12.34
N SER A 27 -21.27 -2.89 -11.13
CA SER A 27 -22.61 -2.45 -10.72
C SER A 27 -22.96 -1.18 -11.49
N GLU A 28 -23.95 -1.27 -12.36
CA GLU A 28 -24.52 -0.13 -13.09
C GLU A 28 -25.05 0.91 -12.09
N ASN A 29 -24.60 2.16 -12.23
CA ASN A 29 -24.90 3.36 -11.42
C ASN A 29 -24.06 3.64 -10.15
N ALA A 30 -22.73 3.63 -10.28
CA ALA A 30 -21.88 4.44 -9.40
C ALA A 30 -21.59 5.78 -10.09
N VAL A 31 -21.98 6.89 -9.46
CA VAL A 31 -21.57 8.25 -9.82
C VAL A 31 -20.04 8.28 -9.90
N SER A 32 -19.49 8.45 -11.10
CA SER A 32 -18.05 8.56 -11.34
C SER A 32 -17.56 9.89 -10.77
N CYS A 33 -17.17 9.87 -9.49
CA CYS A 33 -16.37 10.92 -8.91
C CYS A 33 -14.91 10.67 -9.33
N PRO A 34 -14.21 11.62 -9.99
CA PRO A 34 -12.88 11.43 -10.60
C PRO A 34 -11.72 10.98 -9.68
N HIS A 35 -11.98 10.76 -8.40
CA HIS A 35 -10.97 10.53 -7.36
C HIS A 35 -11.20 9.25 -6.53
N HIS A 36 -12.01 8.31 -7.03
CA HIS A 36 -12.17 7.00 -6.38
C HIS A 36 -11.38 5.91 -7.09
N LYS A 37 -10.72 5.05 -6.32
CA LYS A 37 -10.04 3.84 -6.81
C LYS A 37 -11.07 2.90 -7.46
N HIS A 38 -10.81 2.42 -8.67
CA HIS A 38 -11.70 1.47 -9.38
C HIS A 38 -11.82 0.13 -8.65
N THR A 39 -10.71 -0.39 -8.13
CA THR A 39 -10.72 -1.62 -7.33
C THR A 39 -10.90 -1.30 -5.84
N PRO A 40 -12.10 -1.50 -5.26
CA PRO A 40 -12.33 -1.19 -3.86
C PRO A 40 -11.46 -2.06 -2.95
N ARG A 41 -11.03 -1.49 -1.83
CA ARG A 41 -10.32 -2.25 -0.79
C ARG A 41 -11.28 -3.23 -0.12
N THR A 42 -10.75 -4.37 0.33
CA THR A 42 -11.54 -5.28 1.16
C THR A 42 -11.91 -4.60 2.49
N PRO A 43 -13.01 -5.01 3.15
CA PRO A 43 -13.38 -4.49 4.47
C PRO A 43 -12.26 -4.70 5.50
N GLU A 44 -11.58 -5.84 5.44
CA GLU A 44 -10.46 -6.16 6.30
C GLU A 44 -9.27 -5.20 6.08
N ALA A 45 -8.85 -5.00 4.83
CA ALA A 45 -7.76 -4.08 4.51
C ALA A 45 -8.09 -2.65 4.96
N THR A 46 -9.33 -2.21 4.74
CA THR A 46 -9.82 -0.90 5.19
C THR A 46 -9.73 -0.76 6.72
N HIS A 47 -10.20 -1.77 7.44
CA HIS A 47 -10.14 -1.79 8.91
C HIS A 47 -8.69 -1.78 9.42
N GLN A 48 -7.77 -2.53 8.80
CA GLN A 48 -6.36 -2.52 9.17
C GLN A 48 -5.71 -1.14 8.96
N LEU A 49 -6.00 -0.47 7.84
CA LEU A 49 -5.52 0.88 7.56
C LEU A 49 -6.07 1.90 8.58
N GLN A 50 -7.38 1.84 8.86
CA GLN A 50 -8.02 2.68 9.86
C GLN A 50 -7.41 2.47 11.26
N ASN A 51 -7.10 1.23 11.64
CA ASN A 51 -6.46 0.94 12.92
C ASN A 51 -5.07 1.59 13.04
N ARG A 52 -4.27 1.58 11.97
CA ARG A 52 -2.97 2.28 11.95
C ARG A 52 -3.15 3.79 12.08
N LEU A 53 -4.10 4.36 11.34
CA LEU A 53 -4.42 5.78 11.41
C LEU A 53 -4.90 6.19 12.81
N ASN A 54 -5.80 5.42 13.43
CA ASN A 54 -6.31 5.66 14.77
C ASN A 54 -5.20 5.62 15.84
N ARG A 55 -4.19 4.76 15.68
CA ARG A 55 -3.01 4.75 16.56
C ARG A 55 -2.23 6.06 16.47
N MET A 56 -1.99 6.56 15.25
CA MET A 56 -1.29 7.84 15.03
C MET A 56 -2.09 9.02 15.59
N ILE A 57 -3.41 9.02 15.44
CA ILE A 57 -4.30 10.00 16.08
C ILE A 57 -4.18 9.94 17.61
N GLY A 58 -4.10 8.74 18.18
CA GLY A 58 -3.86 8.55 19.61
C GLY A 58 -2.53 9.15 20.08
N GLN A 59 -1.46 8.97 19.30
CA GLN A 59 -0.15 9.57 19.58
C GLN A 59 -0.19 11.10 19.51
N LEU A 60 -0.83 11.67 18.49
CA LEU A 60 -1.02 13.13 18.36
C LEU A 60 -1.80 13.71 19.54
N ASN A 61 -2.86 13.03 19.99
CA ASN A 61 -3.60 13.40 21.19
C ASN A 61 -2.73 13.29 22.45
N GLY A 62 -1.82 12.32 22.51
CA GLY A 62 -0.81 12.22 23.55
C GLY A 62 0.10 13.44 23.59
N ILE A 63 0.66 13.83 22.43
CA ILE A 63 1.51 15.03 22.29
C ILE A 63 0.77 16.29 22.77
N LYS A 64 -0.50 16.45 22.39
CA LYS A 64 -1.33 17.56 22.86
C LYS A 64 -1.37 17.62 24.38
N LYS A 65 -1.63 16.50 25.06
CA LYS A 65 -1.63 16.45 26.54
C LYS A 65 -0.26 16.78 27.13
N MET A 66 0.83 16.33 26.48
CA MET A 66 2.19 16.66 26.94
C MET A 66 2.46 18.17 26.92
N LEU A 67 1.86 18.91 25.98
CA LEU A 67 1.92 20.38 25.95
C LEU A 67 1.10 20.98 27.09
N ASP A 68 -0.13 20.51 27.29
CA ASP A 68 -1.01 20.97 28.38
C ASP A 68 -0.35 20.75 29.75
N ASP A 69 0.39 19.65 29.91
CA ASP A 69 1.13 19.28 31.11
C ASP A 69 2.52 19.96 31.23
N ASN A 70 2.89 20.82 30.27
CA ASN A 70 4.19 21.50 30.20
C ASN A 70 5.39 20.54 30.34
N ARG A 71 5.34 19.40 29.66
CA ARG A 71 6.40 18.39 29.69
C ARG A 71 7.68 18.85 28.99
N TYR A 72 8.79 18.19 29.35
CA TYR A 72 10.10 18.46 28.77
C TYR A 72 10.09 18.34 27.23
N CYS A 73 10.66 19.34 26.56
CA CYS A 73 10.66 19.43 25.11
C CYS A 73 11.28 18.19 24.42
N GLY A 74 12.31 17.58 25.01
CA GLY A 74 12.94 16.38 24.45
C GLY A 74 11.99 15.17 24.38
N ASP A 75 11.09 15.02 25.37
CA ASP A 75 10.09 13.96 25.36
C ASP A 75 9.06 14.18 24.25
N ILE A 76 8.65 15.44 24.06
CA ILE A 76 7.70 15.84 23.01
C ILE A 76 8.31 15.58 21.63
N LEU A 77 9.56 15.99 21.42
CA LEU A 77 10.29 15.72 20.16
C LEU A 77 10.41 14.21 19.87
N THR A 78 10.63 13.40 20.91
CA THR A 78 10.67 11.94 20.77
C THR A 78 9.33 11.38 20.30
N GLN A 79 8.21 11.88 20.83
CA GLN A 79 6.89 11.45 20.39
C GLN A 79 6.56 11.93 18.97
N ILE A 80 6.97 13.14 18.60
CA ILE A 80 6.82 13.65 17.22
C ILE A 80 7.55 12.73 16.24
N ALA A 81 8.83 12.40 16.51
CA ALA A 81 9.60 11.50 15.66
C ALA A 81 8.94 10.11 15.53
N ALA A 82 8.32 9.60 16.61
CA ALA A 82 7.57 8.35 16.57
C ALA A 82 6.32 8.43 15.66
N VAL A 83 5.61 9.56 15.65
CA VAL A 83 4.47 9.79 14.76
C VAL A 83 4.91 9.94 13.31
N GLU A 84 5.99 10.68 13.05
CA GLU A 84 6.56 10.83 11.70
C GLU A 84 6.95 9.48 11.10
N SER A 85 7.64 8.63 11.88
CA SER A 85 8.01 7.28 11.45
C SER A 85 6.76 6.41 11.16
N ALA A 86 5.73 6.51 12.00
CA ALA A 86 4.48 5.79 11.78
C ALA A 86 3.75 6.28 10.51
N LEU A 87 3.75 7.59 10.25
CA LEU A 87 3.15 8.20 9.06
C LEU A 87 3.89 7.79 7.78
N GLN A 88 5.23 7.77 7.79
CA GLN A 88 6.02 7.28 6.67
C GLN A 88 5.70 5.81 6.37
N SER A 89 5.69 4.96 7.40
CA SER A 89 5.31 3.55 7.25
C SER A 89 3.90 3.39 6.68
N PHE A 90 2.93 4.19 7.16
CA PHE A 90 1.57 4.19 6.64
C PHE A 90 1.51 4.62 5.17
N GLY A 91 2.26 5.67 4.80
CA GLY A 91 2.38 6.13 3.41
C GLY A 91 2.88 5.05 2.47
N TYR A 92 3.89 4.26 2.87
CA TYR A 92 4.38 3.14 2.06
C TYR A 92 3.38 2.02 1.88
N ILE A 93 2.55 1.73 2.89
CA ILE A 93 1.48 0.73 2.76
C ILE A 93 0.44 1.18 1.72
N ILE A 94 0.07 2.47 1.74
CA ILE A 94 -0.87 3.03 0.75
C ILE A 94 -0.26 3.03 -0.66
N LEU A 95 1.02 3.40 -0.77
CA LEU A 95 1.75 3.35 -2.04
C LEU A 95 1.80 1.92 -2.59
N GLN A 96 2.12 0.93 -1.76
CA GLN A 96 2.14 -0.47 -2.15
C GLN A 96 0.78 -0.91 -2.72
N ASP A 97 -0.32 -0.63 -1.99
CA ASP A 97 -1.69 -0.91 -2.46
C ASP A 97 -1.99 -0.23 -3.80
N HIS A 98 -1.51 1.00 -4.01
CA HIS A 98 -1.68 1.71 -5.28
C HIS A 98 -0.91 1.05 -6.44
N LEU A 99 0.35 0.67 -6.21
CA LEU A 99 1.19 0.00 -7.20
C LEU A 99 0.63 -1.39 -7.56
N GLU A 100 0.17 -2.16 -6.58
CA GLU A 100 -0.31 -3.53 -6.78
C GLU A 100 -1.69 -3.61 -7.46
N THR A 101 -2.47 -2.52 -7.42
CA THR A 101 -3.81 -2.51 -8.06
C THR A 101 -3.92 -1.47 -9.16
N CYS A 102 -3.87 -0.16 -8.84
CA CYS A 102 -4.24 0.88 -9.80
C CYS A 102 -3.25 0.91 -10.96
N VAL A 103 -1.96 0.85 -10.64
CA VAL A 103 -0.89 0.87 -11.66
C VAL A 103 -0.93 -0.41 -12.51
N VAL A 104 -1.11 -1.57 -11.88
CA VAL A 104 -1.23 -2.85 -12.61
C VAL A 104 -2.42 -2.85 -13.56
N GLU A 105 -3.59 -2.40 -13.10
CA GLU A 105 -4.81 -2.30 -13.90
C GLU A 105 -4.62 -1.39 -15.10
N GLU A 106 -4.09 -0.17 -14.90
CA GLU A 106 -3.89 0.79 -15.98
C GLU A 106 -2.85 0.28 -17.00
N ILE A 107 -1.76 -0.36 -16.55
CA ILE A 107 -0.78 -0.98 -17.46
C ILE A 107 -1.43 -2.11 -18.28
N GLN A 108 -2.27 -2.95 -17.66
CA GLN A 108 -3.00 -4.01 -18.38
C GLN A 108 -3.99 -3.44 -19.40
N ASN A 109 -4.55 -2.25 -19.14
CA ASN A 109 -5.40 -1.51 -20.06
C ASN A 109 -4.61 -0.75 -21.15
N GLY A 110 -3.28 -0.83 -21.14
CA GLY A 110 -2.41 -0.16 -22.11
C GLY A 110 -2.12 1.31 -21.78
N ASN A 111 -2.54 1.80 -20.61
CA ASN A 111 -2.26 3.16 -20.15
C ASN A 111 -0.98 3.19 -19.32
N THR A 112 0.14 3.51 -19.96
CA THR A 112 1.45 3.63 -19.29
C THR A 112 1.70 4.99 -18.63
N GLU A 113 0.84 5.99 -18.88
CA GLU A 113 0.99 7.35 -18.30
C GLU A 113 0.88 7.32 -16.76
N ILE A 114 0.18 6.33 -16.20
CA ILE A 114 0.06 6.09 -14.76
C ILE A 114 1.42 5.95 -14.05
N LEU A 115 2.47 5.53 -14.78
CA LEU A 115 3.80 5.37 -14.20
C LEU A 115 4.42 6.72 -13.81
N GLU A 116 4.15 7.77 -14.58
CA GLU A 116 4.61 9.12 -14.26
C GLU A 116 3.94 9.64 -12.98
N GLU A 117 2.63 9.40 -12.83
CA GLU A 117 1.90 9.68 -11.59
C GLU A 117 2.51 8.94 -10.40
N ALA A 118 2.75 7.63 -10.54
CA ALA A 118 3.32 6.82 -9.47
C ALA A 118 4.71 7.34 -9.02
N ILE A 119 5.57 7.71 -9.99
CA ILE A 119 6.88 8.31 -9.71
C ILE A 119 6.73 9.64 -8.95
N ASP A 120 5.78 10.48 -9.33
CA ASP A 120 5.53 11.75 -8.66
C ASP A 120 4.98 11.58 -7.24
N LEU A 121 4.14 10.57 -7.00
CA LEU A 121 3.68 10.22 -5.65
C LEU A 121 4.85 9.74 -4.77
N ILE A 122 5.76 8.92 -5.30
CA ILE A 122 6.96 8.48 -4.59
C ILE A 122 7.83 9.67 -4.16
N LYS A 123 8.00 10.68 -5.04
CA LYS A 123 8.76 11.89 -4.70
C LYS A 123 8.14 12.67 -3.53
N LYS A 124 6.82 12.61 -3.34
CA LYS A 124 6.10 13.29 -2.25
C LYS A 124 6.20 12.57 -0.91
N LEU A 125 6.59 11.29 -0.89
CA LEU A 125 6.74 10.47 0.32
C LEU A 125 8.18 10.49 0.90
N LYS A 126 8.98 11.50 0.52
CA LYS A 126 10.34 11.71 1.02
C LYS A 126 10.39 12.51 2.31
#